data_AF-A0A2T8KJF8-F1
#
_entry.id   AF-A0A2T8KJF8-F1
#
_cell.length_a   1.000
_cell.length_b   1.000
_cell.length_c   1.000
_cell.angle_alpha   90.00
_cell.angle_beta   90.00
_cell.angle_gamma   90.00
#
_symmetry.space_group_name_H-M   'P 1'
#
loop_
_entity.id
_entity.type
_entity.pdbx_description
1 polymer ?
#
loop_
_entity_poly.entity_id
_entity_poly.type
_entity_poly.pdbx_seq_one_letter_code
_entity_poly.pdbx_strand_id
1 'polypeptide(L)'
;MVTVPSPRARRSVVAELEGGLLRGADTFPYFMLVAFEASGLLRFAALLALWPLLRLLELAGRGDLALRAAALVATAGVPRAEVEAVSRAVLPKFMADDVDPRAWAAFGSCEGRRVVVATRLPRVMVERFAREHLGAHEVVGCELEYSRLRRCTGLLRGGGEGEAVADRVHALFAGGDRPDLGIGRSEMARSFLPFCKEQLEPPFTAGAATTSAAAPPFRPVIFHDGRLVCRPTAFMSLVILLWLPLGALVAFVRIAVGLMVPIWTIPHIAPIFGGAVIMHGRAPPPVRRAAAEDGSPSGVLFVCTHRTLMDPVVLATVLGRRVAAVTYSISRLSEVLSPIPTVRLTRDREVDAARMRAELARGTWPCAPRAPPAGSPSCSASRRCSRS
;
A
#
# COMPACT_ATOMS: atom_id res chain seq x y z
N MET A 1 -18.44 -35.03 35.75
CA MET A 1 -18.75 -34.21 34.56
C MET A 1 -18.17 -32.83 34.82
N VAL A 2 -16.92 -32.60 34.41
CA VAL A 2 -16.25 -31.31 34.62
C VAL A 2 -16.85 -30.34 33.62
N THR A 3 -17.66 -29.42 34.11
CA THR A 3 -18.19 -28.31 33.32
C THR A 3 -17.02 -27.43 32.89
N VAL A 4 -16.59 -27.58 31.65
CA VAL A 4 -15.70 -26.62 30.98
C VAL A 4 -16.47 -25.29 30.94
N PRO A 5 -15.96 -24.20 31.54
CA PRO A 5 -16.64 -22.92 31.49
C PRO A 5 -16.70 -22.46 30.03
N SER A 6 -17.88 -22.03 29.57
CA SER A 6 -18.02 -21.40 28.26
C SER A 6 -17.03 -20.23 28.16
N PRO A 7 -16.36 -19.99 27.02
CA PRO A 7 -15.47 -18.85 26.88
C PRO A 7 -16.29 -17.58 27.16
N ARG A 8 -15.93 -16.85 28.22
CA ARG A 8 -16.52 -15.54 28.50
C ARG A 8 -16.26 -14.67 27.27
N ALA A 9 -17.30 -14.04 26.73
CA ALA A 9 -17.16 -13.08 25.64
C ALA A 9 -16.18 -11.98 26.07
N ARG A 10 -15.01 -11.92 25.43
CA ARG A 10 -13.98 -10.92 25.72
C ARG A 10 -14.50 -9.55 25.25
N ARG A 11 -14.60 -8.60 26.17
CA ARG A 11 -15.16 -7.27 25.92
C ARG A 11 -14.09 -6.22 25.69
N SER A 12 -12.85 -6.46 26.10
CA SER A 12 -11.77 -5.51 25.88
C SER A 12 -10.43 -6.18 25.62
N VAL A 13 -9.67 -5.62 24.68
CA VAL A 13 -8.33 -6.09 24.34
C VAL A 13 -7.37 -4.92 24.26
N VAL A 14 -6.18 -5.12 24.80
CA VAL A 14 -5.02 -4.23 24.68
C VAL A 14 -3.93 -4.99 23.94
N ALA A 15 -3.47 -4.46 22.81
CA ALA A 15 -2.44 -5.11 22.01
C ALA A 15 -1.27 -4.19 21.67
N GLU A 16 -0.07 -4.74 21.79
CA GLU A 16 1.14 -4.22 21.17
C GLU A 16 1.09 -4.42 19.65
N LEU A 17 1.44 -3.38 18.90
CA LEU A 17 1.47 -3.44 17.45
C LEU A 17 2.69 -4.21 16.95
N GLU A 18 3.91 -3.71 17.21
CA GLU A 18 5.14 -4.32 16.69
C GLU A 18 5.55 -5.55 17.51
N GLY A 19 5.58 -6.72 16.90
CA GLY A 19 5.91 -7.98 17.58
C GLY A 19 4.77 -8.56 18.42
N GLY A 20 3.61 -7.89 18.48
CA GLY A 20 2.36 -8.41 19.05
C GLY A 20 1.37 -8.78 17.95
N LEU A 21 0.76 -7.77 17.32
CA LEU A 21 -0.14 -7.95 16.17
C LEU A 21 0.61 -8.15 14.85
N LEU A 22 1.72 -7.43 14.66
CA LEU A 22 2.63 -7.60 13.54
C LEU A 22 3.66 -8.69 13.87
N ARG A 23 4.01 -9.52 12.88
CA ARG A 23 5.01 -10.59 13.06
C ARG A 23 6.38 -10.04 13.48
N GLY A 24 6.77 -8.90 12.91
CA GLY A 24 8.05 -8.25 13.19
C GLY A 24 7.96 -7.18 14.29
N ALA A 25 8.92 -7.20 15.21
CA ALA A 25 9.18 -6.08 16.13
C ALA A 25 10.02 -4.96 15.50
N ASP A 26 10.51 -5.17 14.26
CA ASP A 26 11.39 -4.22 13.58
C ASP A 26 10.60 -3.03 13.01
N THR A 27 10.91 -1.84 13.51
CA THR A 27 10.31 -0.57 13.09
C THR A 27 11.01 0.04 11.88
N PHE A 28 12.25 -0.39 11.59
CA PHE A 28 13.09 0.19 10.55
C PHE A 28 12.44 0.21 9.16
N PRO A 29 11.77 -0.87 8.67
CA PRO A 29 11.15 -0.86 7.34
C PRO A 29 10.05 0.20 7.19
N TYR A 30 9.33 0.51 8.27
CA TYR A 30 8.26 1.52 8.24
C TYR A 30 8.84 2.94 8.17
N PHE A 31 9.96 3.21 8.85
CA PHE A 31 10.69 4.46 8.68
C PHE A 31 11.32 4.60 7.30
N MET A 32 11.82 3.49 6.72
CA MET A 32 12.32 3.47 5.34
C MET A 32 11.22 3.81 4.32
N LEU A 33 10.00 3.31 4.50
CA LEU A 33 8.85 3.68 3.66
C LEU A 33 8.54 5.17 3.75
N VAL A 34 8.52 5.74 4.96
CA VAL A 34 8.31 7.19 5.14
C VAL A 34 9.44 8.01 4.54
N ALA A 35 10.69 7.61 4.76
CA ALA A 35 11.86 8.26 4.19
C ALA A 35 11.81 8.27 2.65
N PHE A 36 11.40 7.16 2.02
CA PHE A 36 11.33 7.08 0.57
C PHE A 36 10.17 7.87 -0.02
N GLU A 37 8.95 7.67 0.50
CA GLU A 37 7.74 8.22 -0.13
C GLU A 37 7.53 9.70 0.22
N ALA A 38 7.89 10.14 1.44
CA ALA A 38 7.70 11.52 1.86
C ALA A 38 8.89 12.44 1.51
N SER A 39 10.08 11.87 1.26
CA SER A 39 11.32 12.65 1.10
C SER A 39 12.22 12.22 -0.04
N GLY A 40 11.97 11.07 -0.66
CA GLY A 40 12.75 10.57 -1.78
C GLY A 40 14.03 9.81 -1.40
N LEU A 41 14.83 9.54 -2.43
CA LEU A 41 15.94 8.59 -2.38
C LEU A 41 17.09 9.00 -1.46
N LEU A 42 17.39 10.30 -1.34
CA LEU A 42 18.52 10.79 -0.53
C LEU A 42 18.35 10.41 0.94
N ARG A 43 17.15 10.63 1.48
CA ARG A 43 16.84 10.31 2.88
C ARG A 43 16.73 8.80 3.11
N PHE A 44 16.19 8.08 2.13
CA PHE A 44 16.19 6.61 2.14
C PHE A 44 17.62 6.04 2.22
N ALA A 45 18.55 6.55 1.42
CA ALA A 45 19.95 6.14 1.45
C ALA A 45 20.65 6.56 2.77
N ALA A 46 20.38 7.76 3.28
CA ALA A 46 20.92 8.22 4.55
C ALA A 46 20.47 7.35 5.73
N LEU A 47 19.19 6.99 5.79
CA LEU A 47 18.67 6.11 6.83
C LEU A 47 19.23 4.69 6.71
N LEU A 48 19.42 4.18 5.48
CA LEU A 48 20.09 2.90 5.26
C LEU A 48 21.55 2.91 5.72
N ALA A 49 22.29 3.98 5.41
CA ALA A 49 23.67 4.13 5.88
C ALA A 49 23.77 4.20 7.41
N LEU A 50 22.74 4.71 8.08
CA LEU A 50 22.64 4.76 9.54
C LEU A 50 22.28 3.40 10.17
N TRP A 51 21.69 2.48 9.42
CA TRP A 51 21.22 1.18 9.92
C TRP A 51 22.22 0.41 10.81
N PRO A 52 23.51 0.22 10.47
CA PRO A 52 24.42 -0.52 11.34
C PRO A 52 24.61 0.15 12.70
N LEU A 53 24.58 1.49 12.76
CA LEU A 53 24.65 2.22 14.02
C LEU A 53 23.36 2.06 14.84
N LEU A 54 22.20 2.07 14.19
CA LEU A 54 20.92 1.81 14.86
C LEU A 54 20.91 0.41 15.48
N ARG A 55 21.40 -0.60 14.75
CA ARG A 55 21.52 -1.97 15.25
C ARG A 55 22.50 -2.08 16.41
N LEU A 56 23.61 -1.35 16.37
CA LEU A 56 24.56 -1.31 17.48
C LEU A 56 23.93 -0.69 18.74
N LEU A 57 23.14 0.37 18.58
CA LEU A 57 22.40 0.98 19.69
C LEU A 57 21.35 0.04 20.29
N GLU A 58 20.63 -0.70 19.45
CA GLU A 58 19.68 -1.72 19.91
C GLU A 58 20.38 -2.85 20.67
N LEU A 59 21.51 -3.36 20.17
CA LEU A 59 22.31 -4.40 20.83
C LEU A 59 22.92 -3.90 22.15
N ALA A 60 23.23 -2.61 22.24
CA ALA A 60 23.70 -1.96 23.47
C ALA A 60 22.56 -1.62 24.47
N GLY A 61 21.33 -2.08 24.21
CA GLY A 61 20.16 -1.83 25.07
C GLY A 61 19.59 -0.40 24.96
N ARG A 62 20.09 0.43 24.04
CA ARG A 62 19.64 1.82 23.81
C ARG A 62 18.64 1.92 22.65
N GLY A 63 17.65 1.02 22.64
CA GLY A 63 16.64 0.94 21.58
C GLY A 63 15.76 2.19 21.42
N ASP A 64 15.57 2.97 22.48
CA ASP A 64 14.86 4.26 22.40
C ASP A 64 15.66 5.31 21.61
N LEU A 65 16.98 5.38 21.82
CA LEU A 65 17.85 6.26 21.02
C LEU A 65 17.89 5.83 19.55
N ALA A 66 17.90 4.53 19.28
CA ALA A 66 17.84 4.00 17.91
C ALA A 66 16.53 4.43 17.22
N LEU A 67 15.39 4.29 17.92
CA LEU A 67 14.08 4.71 17.43
C LEU A 67 14.03 6.23 17.16
N ARG A 68 14.51 7.05 18.10
CA ARG A 68 14.56 8.51 17.95
C ARG A 68 15.46 8.94 16.79
N ALA A 69 16.61 8.30 16.62
CA ALA A 69 17.51 8.56 15.51
C ALA A 69 16.89 8.18 14.16
N ALA A 70 16.21 7.03 14.08
CA ALA A 70 15.49 6.61 12.87
C ALA A 70 14.37 7.58 12.52
N ALA A 71 13.56 7.99 13.51
CA ALA A 71 12.49 8.97 13.32
C ALA A 71 13.03 10.33 12.86
N LEU A 72 14.12 10.81 13.48
CA LEU A 72 14.78 12.06 13.11
C LEU A 72 15.21 12.04 11.64
N VAL A 73 15.98 11.02 11.23
CA VAL A 73 16.44 10.93 9.85
C VAL A 73 15.27 10.76 8.88
N ALA A 74 14.26 9.96 9.21
CA ALA A 74 13.12 9.69 8.32
C ALA A 74 12.16 10.87 8.13
N THR A 75 12.02 11.75 9.13
CA THR A 75 10.93 12.75 9.14
C THR A 75 11.37 14.20 9.30
N ALA A 76 12.63 14.48 9.69
CA ALA A 76 13.08 15.85 9.88
C ALA A 76 12.91 16.71 8.62
N GLY A 77 12.23 17.85 8.78
CA GLY A 77 11.95 18.82 7.71
C GLY A 77 10.76 18.47 6.81
N VAL A 78 10.17 17.28 6.95
CA VAL A 78 9.06 16.82 6.12
C VAL A 78 7.76 17.52 6.52
N PRO A 79 6.96 18.04 5.57
CA PRO A 79 5.65 18.61 5.89
C PRO A 79 4.73 17.57 6.54
N ARG A 80 3.95 17.98 7.54
CA ARG A 80 2.98 17.10 8.22
C ARG A 80 2.03 16.41 7.23
N ALA A 81 1.56 17.14 6.22
CA ALA A 81 0.66 16.63 5.19
C ALA A 81 1.27 15.46 4.38
N GLU A 82 2.58 15.49 4.11
CA GLU A 82 3.26 14.41 3.40
C GLU A 82 3.38 13.15 4.27
N VAL A 83 3.72 13.32 5.55
CA VAL A 83 3.74 12.19 6.50
C VAL A 83 2.34 11.57 6.61
N GLU A 84 1.30 12.39 6.80
CA GLU A 84 -0.10 11.92 6.86
C GLU A 84 -0.54 11.24 5.55
N ALA A 85 -0.10 11.74 4.40
CA ALA A 85 -0.38 11.13 3.10
C ALA A 85 0.25 9.75 2.96
N VAL A 86 1.52 9.59 3.35
CA VAL A 86 2.22 8.28 3.32
C VAL A 86 1.61 7.31 4.32
N SER A 87 1.28 7.77 5.53
CA SER A 87 0.56 6.97 6.53
C SER A 87 -0.81 6.50 6.04
N ARG A 88 -1.42 7.25 5.12
CA ARG A 88 -2.73 6.95 4.54
C ARG A 88 -2.67 6.02 3.35
N ALA A 89 -1.73 6.25 2.44
CA ALA A 89 -1.70 5.58 1.15
C ALA A 89 -0.80 4.34 1.15
N VAL A 90 0.31 4.36 1.90
CA VAL A 90 1.40 3.40 1.73
C VAL A 90 1.52 2.44 2.92
N LEU A 91 1.66 2.97 4.14
CA LEU A 91 1.89 2.15 5.33
C LEU A 91 0.84 1.06 5.59
N PRO A 92 -0.48 1.28 5.38
CA PRO A 92 -1.49 0.28 5.66
C PRO A 92 -1.28 -1.03 4.90
N LYS A 93 -0.79 -0.98 3.66
CA LYS A 93 -0.50 -2.17 2.87
C LYS A 93 0.59 -3.02 3.54
N PHE A 94 1.73 -2.40 3.81
CA PHE A 94 2.89 -3.11 4.35
C PHE A 94 2.65 -3.62 5.76
N MET A 95 1.86 -2.89 6.57
CA MET A 95 1.44 -3.35 7.89
C MET A 95 0.45 -4.51 7.80
N ALA A 96 -0.55 -4.45 6.90
CA ALA A 96 -1.49 -5.54 6.69
C ALA A 96 -0.80 -6.85 6.27
N ASP A 97 0.18 -6.77 5.37
CA ASP A 97 0.97 -7.93 4.93
C ASP A 97 1.78 -8.57 6.09
N ASP A 98 2.13 -7.77 7.11
CA ASP A 98 2.90 -8.17 8.28
C ASP A 98 2.03 -8.61 9.48
N VAL A 99 0.70 -8.53 9.40
CA VAL A 99 -0.20 -8.98 10.48
C VAL A 99 -0.10 -10.51 10.66
N ASP A 100 0.07 -10.95 11.90
CA ASP A 100 0.00 -12.38 12.23
C ASP A 100 -1.48 -12.84 12.25
N PRO A 101 -1.88 -13.82 11.42
CA PRO A 101 -3.26 -14.30 11.38
C PRO A 101 -3.78 -14.83 12.73
N ARG A 102 -2.91 -15.37 13.58
CA ARG A 102 -3.25 -15.87 14.92
C ARG A 102 -3.44 -14.72 15.91
N ALA A 103 -2.57 -13.71 15.84
CA ALA A 103 -2.76 -12.48 16.61
C ALA A 103 -4.06 -11.77 16.21
N TRP A 104 -4.34 -11.71 14.91
CA TRP A 104 -5.60 -11.18 14.38
C TRP A 104 -6.81 -11.98 14.87
N ALA A 105 -6.71 -13.31 14.93
CA ALA A 105 -7.79 -14.13 15.45
C ALA A 105 -8.09 -13.85 16.92
N ALA A 106 -7.04 -13.78 17.75
CA ALA A 106 -7.19 -13.44 19.17
C ALA A 106 -7.75 -12.02 19.36
N PHE A 107 -7.23 -11.05 18.61
CA PHE A 107 -7.68 -9.65 18.66
C PHE A 107 -9.12 -9.47 18.15
N GLY A 108 -9.45 -10.12 17.04
CA GLY A 108 -10.75 -10.07 16.39
C GLY A 108 -11.86 -10.82 17.13
N SER A 109 -11.51 -11.76 18.00
CA SER A 109 -12.44 -12.48 18.89
C SER A 109 -13.12 -11.59 19.93
N CYS A 110 -12.60 -10.38 20.15
CA CYS A 110 -13.15 -9.44 21.13
C CYS A 110 -14.28 -8.62 20.50
N GLU A 111 -15.48 -8.69 21.07
CA GLU A 111 -16.69 -8.04 20.52
C GLU A 111 -16.91 -6.60 21.03
N GLY A 112 -16.20 -6.21 22.10
CA GLY A 112 -16.35 -4.89 22.71
C GLY A 112 -15.23 -3.91 22.33
N ARG A 113 -14.74 -3.17 23.33
CA ARG A 113 -13.74 -2.11 23.17
C ARG A 113 -12.36 -2.68 22.81
N ARG A 114 -12.03 -2.69 21.52
CA ARG A 114 -10.68 -2.99 21.00
C ARG A 114 -9.76 -1.77 21.12
N VAL A 115 -8.67 -1.88 21.87
CA VAL A 115 -7.72 -0.77 22.06
C VAL A 115 -6.32 -1.21 21.62
N VAL A 116 -5.71 -0.49 20.68
CA VAL A 116 -4.32 -0.75 20.23
C VAL A 116 -3.42 0.18 21.02
N VAL A 117 -3.03 -0.21 22.22
CA VAL A 117 -2.50 0.73 23.22
C VAL A 117 -0.97 0.86 23.20
N ALA A 118 -0.26 0.16 22.33
CA ALA A 118 1.19 0.25 22.39
C ALA A 118 1.83 0.09 21.02
N THR A 119 2.31 1.21 20.49
CA THR A 119 3.20 1.23 19.33
C THR A 119 4.48 2.00 19.69
N ARG A 120 5.61 1.47 19.22
CA ARG A 120 6.88 2.22 19.26
C ARG A 120 6.94 3.24 18.13
N LEU A 121 6.23 3.02 17.04
CA LEU A 121 6.13 3.98 15.95
C LEU A 121 5.37 5.25 16.39
N PRO A 122 5.62 6.38 15.71
CA PRO A 122 4.80 7.56 15.84
C PRO A 122 3.31 7.26 15.57
N ARG A 123 2.43 7.78 16.42
CA ARG A 123 0.98 7.62 16.29
C ARG A 123 0.48 7.97 14.88
N VAL A 124 0.94 9.09 14.32
CA VAL A 124 0.57 9.54 12.96
C VAL A 124 0.89 8.52 11.86
N MET A 125 1.85 7.61 12.09
CA MET A 125 2.22 6.55 11.13
C MET A 125 1.25 5.36 11.17
N VAL A 126 0.68 5.05 12.33
CA VAL A 126 -0.10 3.82 12.54
C VAL A 126 -1.59 4.06 12.74
N GLU A 127 -2.00 5.25 13.16
CA GLU A 127 -3.34 5.50 13.68
C GLU A 127 -4.43 5.16 12.67
N ARG A 128 -4.22 5.53 11.40
CA ARG A 128 -5.18 5.23 10.35
C ARG A 128 -5.29 3.73 10.09
N PHE A 129 -4.17 3.01 10.04
CA PHE A 129 -4.18 1.56 9.88
C PHE A 129 -4.92 0.90 11.04
N ALA A 130 -4.59 1.27 12.27
CA ALA A 130 -5.22 0.73 13.47
C ALA A 130 -6.73 1.02 13.52
N ARG A 131 -7.18 2.25 13.24
CA ARG A 131 -8.60 2.61 13.29
C ARG A 131 -9.39 2.03 12.12
N GLU A 132 -8.90 2.14 10.88
CA GLU A 132 -9.69 1.78 9.68
C GLU A 132 -9.62 0.28 9.31
N HIS A 133 -8.52 -0.40 9.64
CA HIS A 133 -8.28 -1.81 9.25
C HIS A 133 -8.34 -2.77 10.43
N LEU A 134 -7.78 -2.40 11.58
CA LEU A 134 -7.87 -3.24 12.79
C LEU A 134 -9.17 -2.99 13.59
N GLY A 135 -9.81 -1.82 13.41
CA GLY A 135 -11.00 -1.44 14.18
C GLY A 135 -10.68 -1.01 15.62
N ALA A 136 -9.49 -0.43 15.84
CA ALA A 136 -9.08 0.08 17.14
C ALA A 136 -9.86 1.35 17.52
N HIS A 137 -10.32 1.44 18.77
CA HIS A 137 -10.97 2.65 19.30
C HIS A 137 -9.98 3.72 19.75
N GLU A 138 -8.81 3.31 20.24
CA GLU A 138 -7.76 4.23 20.65
C GLU A 138 -6.39 3.66 20.31
N VAL A 139 -5.47 4.56 20.01
CA VAL A 139 -4.08 4.26 19.64
C VAL A 139 -3.16 5.05 20.54
N VAL A 140 -2.27 4.35 21.25
CA VAL A 140 -1.29 4.99 22.13
C VAL A 140 0.11 4.72 21.62
N GLY A 141 0.83 5.79 21.34
CA GLY A 141 2.15 5.79 20.71
C GLY A 141 2.90 7.09 20.94
N CYS A 142 4.11 7.18 20.40
CA CYS A 142 4.90 8.41 20.43
C CYS A 142 4.26 9.47 19.53
N GLU A 143 4.37 10.74 19.90
CA GLU A 143 3.94 11.85 19.04
C GLU A 143 5.15 12.46 18.32
N LEU A 144 5.01 12.78 17.03
CA LEU A 144 6.03 13.54 16.30
C LEU A 144 5.86 15.03 16.60
N GLU A 145 6.98 15.70 16.87
CA GLU A 145 6.97 17.14 17.06
C GLU A 145 6.95 17.89 15.73
N TYR A 146 6.20 18.99 15.72
CA TYR A 146 6.03 19.84 14.54
C TYR A 146 6.46 21.27 14.87
N SER A 147 7.24 21.86 13.97
CA SER A 147 7.59 23.27 13.98
C SER A 147 6.38 24.16 13.66
N ARG A 148 6.50 25.46 13.92
CA ARG A 148 5.48 26.47 13.57
C ARG A 148 5.09 26.46 12.08
N LEU A 149 6.01 26.05 11.21
CA LEU A 149 5.80 25.92 9.76
C LEU A 149 5.12 24.60 9.35
N ARG A 150 4.53 23.84 10.29
CA ARG A 150 3.92 22.53 10.06
C ARG A 150 4.87 21.49 9.44
N ARG A 151 6.18 21.67 9.65
CA ARG A 151 7.22 20.69 9.29
C ARG A 151 7.61 19.88 10.51
N CYS A 152 7.77 18.58 10.35
CA CYS A 152 8.22 17.71 11.42
C CYS A 152 9.66 18.06 11.81
N THR A 153 9.94 18.16 13.11
CA THR A 153 11.30 18.37 13.62
C THR A 153 12.10 17.05 13.64
N GLY A 154 11.41 15.92 13.54
CA GLY A 154 11.96 14.58 13.67
C GLY A 154 12.20 14.14 15.12
N LEU A 155 11.82 14.97 16.10
CA LEU A 155 11.86 14.61 17.51
C LEU A 155 10.57 13.91 17.91
N LEU A 156 10.71 12.93 18.81
CA LEU A 156 9.59 12.18 19.39
C LEU A 156 9.30 12.71 20.79
N ARG A 157 8.00 12.90 21.07
CA ARG A 157 7.49 13.28 22.39
C ARG A 157 6.66 12.13 22.96
N GLY A 158 6.79 11.89 24.27
CA GLY A 158 6.00 10.87 24.98
C GLY A 158 6.44 9.42 24.75
N GLY A 159 7.60 9.22 24.10
CA GLY A 159 8.26 7.93 23.89
C GLY A 159 9.61 7.92 24.59
N GLY A 160 9.75 7.13 25.65
CA GLY A 160 11.00 7.01 26.39
C GLY A 160 10.95 5.96 27.49
N GLU A 161 9.80 5.73 28.10
CA GLU A 161 9.66 4.81 29.24
C GLU A 161 8.39 3.98 29.06
N GLY A 162 8.49 2.65 29.22
CA GLY A 162 7.34 1.75 29.19
C GLY A 162 6.28 2.12 30.23
N GLU A 163 6.70 2.78 31.32
CA GLU A 163 5.85 3.30 32.39
C GLU A 163 4.90 4.39 31.89
N ALA A 164 5.36 5.32 31.05
CA ALA A 164 4.52 6.35 30.45
C ALA A 164 3.45 5.77 29.48
N VAL A 165 3.68 4.59 28.91
CA VAL A 165 2.67 3.87 28.10
C VAL A 165 1.66 3.20 29.02
N ALA A 166 2.13 2.51 30.07
CA ALA A 166 1.27 1.87 31.06
C ALA A 166 0.32 2.88 31.71
N ASP A 167 0.79 4.04 32.14
CA ASP A 167 -0.04 5.09 32.73
C ASP A 167 -1.17 5.55 31.80
N ARG A 168 -0.86 5.72 30.51
CA ARG A 168 -1.86 6.06 29.49
C ARG A 168 -2.85 4.91 29.27
N VAL A 169 -2.41 3.66 29.34
CA VAL A 169 -3.29 2.49 29.32
C VAL A 169 -4.23 2.55 30.53
N HIS A 170 -3.69 2.70 31.73
CA HIS A 170 -4.47 2.77 32.97
C HIS A 170 -5.51 3.90 32.94
N ALA A 171 -5.14 5.07 32.42
CA ALA A 171 -6.05 6.21 32.28
C ALA A 171 -7.27 5.89 31.37
N LEU A 172 -7.09 5.07 30.33
CA LEU A 172 -8.20 4.66 29.45
C LEU A 172 -9.21 3.71 30.13
N PHE A 173 -8.80 3.11 31.24
CA PHE A 173 -9.53 2.12 32.03
C PHE A 173 -9.79 2.57 33.48
N ALA A 174 -9.69 3.89 33.75
CA ALA A 174 -9.82 4.49 35.08
C ALA A 174 -11.16 4.23 35.80
N GLY A 175 -12.17 3.70 35.10
CA GLY A 175 -13.45 3.26 35.68
C GLY A 175 -13.41 1.91 36.43
N GLY A 176 -12.23 1.33 36.67
CA GLY A 176 -12.05 0.09 37.42
C GLY A 176 -12.15 -1.20 36.59
N ASP A 177 -12.32 -1.09 35.28
CA ASP A 177 -12.42 -2.25 34.39
C ASP A 177 -11.03 -2.63 33.85
N ARG A 178 -10.55 -3.83 34.16
CA ARG A 178 -9.26 -4.32 33.63
C ARG A 178 -9.47 -4.93 32.24
N PRO A 179 -8.53 -4.73 31.29
CA PRO A 179 -8.59 -5.38 29.98
C PRO A 179 -8.73 -6.89 30.11
N ASP A 180 -9.59 -7.52 29.30
CA ASP A 180 -9.78 -8.97 29.37
C ASP A 180 -8.57 -9.70 28.78
N LEU A 181 -7.97 -9.14 27.73
CA LEU A 181 -6.84 -9.72 27.01
C LEU A 181 -5.76 -8.69 26.74
N GLY A 182 -4.52 -9.02 27.11
CA GLY A 182 -3.30 -8.32 26.73
C GLY A 182 -2.51 -9.12 25.70
N ILE A 183 -2.07 -8.50 24.60
CA ILE A 183 -1.24 -9.15 23.57
C ILE A 183 0.08 -8.38 23.43
N GLY A 184 1.22 -9.05 23.53
CA GLY A 184 2.53 -8.42 23.32
C GLY A 184 3.69 -9.23 23.89
N ARG A 185 4.92 -8.78 23.67
CA ARG A 185 6.13 -9.45 24.20
C ARG A 185 7.25 -8.49 24.59
N SER A 186 7.25 -7.26 24.08
CA SER A 186 8.38 -6.35 24.30
C SER A 186 8.44 -5.84 25.75
N GLU A 187 9.52 -5.14 26.09
CA GLU A 187 9.63 -4.41 27.36
C GLU A 187 8.47 -3.40 27.56
N MET A 188 7.96 -2.82 26.47
CA MET A 188 6.78 -1.96 26.50
C MET A 188 5.51 -2.77 26.79
N ALA A 189 5.40 -4.00 26.28
CA ALA A 189 4.26 -4.86 26.63
C ALA A 189 4.28 -5.27 28.10
N ARG A 190 5.47 -5.56 28.65
CA ARG A 190 5.62 -5.94 30.06
C ARG A 190 5.16 -4.88 31.05
N SER A 191 5.09 -3.60 30.66
CA SER A 191 4.59 -2.55 31.54
C SER A 191 3.06 -2.55 31.68
N PHE A 192 2.31 -3.03 30.67
CA PHE A 192 0.83 -3.05 30.72
C PHE A 192 0.20 -4.45 30.74
N LEU A 193 0.92 -5.50 30.33
CA LEU A 193 0.40 -6.87 30.37
C LEU A 193 -0.03 -7.33 31.78
N PRO A 194 0.70 -7.00 32.87
CA PRO A 194 0.27 -7.36 34.23
C PRO A 194 -1.07 -6.74 34.66
N PHE A 195 -1.51 -5.66 34.01
CA PHE A 195 -2.81 -5.04 34.25
C PHE A 195 -3.97 -5.81 33.59
N CYS A 196 -3.68 -6.67 32.61
CA CYS A 196 -4.67 -7.44 31.87
C CYS A 196 -5.05 -8.73 32.61
N LYS A 197 -6.30 -9.19 32.47
CA LYS A 197 -6.80 -10.43 33.10
C LYS A 197 -6.16 -11.68 32.49
N GLU A 198 -6.02 -11.70 31.17
CA GLU A 198 -5.37 -12.74 30.38
C GLU A 198 -4.23 -12.12 29.56
N GLN A 199 -3.14 -12.86 29.39
CA GLN A 199 -1.97 -12.42 28.64
C GLN A 199 -1.68 -13.44 27.55
N LEU A 200 -1.49 -12.95 26.32
CA LEU A 200 -1.16 -13.75 25.16
C LEU A 200 0.15 -13.24 24.55
N GLU A 201 1.21 -14.02 24.75
CA GLU A 201 2.53 -13.67 24.25
C GLU A 201 2.86 -14.45 22.97
N PRO A 202 3.40 -13.80 21.93
CA PRO A 202 3.96 -14.50 20.79
C PRO A 202 5.26 -15.25 21.17
N PRO A 203 5.53 -16.44 20.60
CA PRO A 203 4.84 -17.04 19.46
C PRO A 203 3.52 -17.72 19.83
N PHE A 204 2.46 -17.43 19.07
CA PHE A 204 1.14 -18.04 19.26
C PHE A 204 1.20 -19.52 18.87
N THR A 205 1.24 -20.44 19.84
CA THR A 205 1.25 -21.89 19.59
C THR A 205 -0.12 -22.38 19.11
N ALA A 206 -0.15 -23.49 18.38
CA ALA A 206 -1.37 -24.00 17.73
C ALA A 206 -2.54 -24.26 18.72
N GLY A 207 -2.25 -24.57 19.99
CA GLY A 207 -3.25 -24.82 21.02
C GLY A 207 -3.89 -23.56 21.63
N ALA A 208 -3.31 -22.38 21.43
CA ALA A 208 -3.88 -21.11 21.92
C ALA A 208 -4.93 -20.52 20.95
N ALA A 209 -4.93 -20.97 19.69
CA ALA A 209 -5.82 -20.48 18.64
C ALA A 209 -7.11 -21.33 18.48
N THR A 210 -7.16 -22.52 19.08
CA THR A 210 -8.24 -23.51 18.88
C THR A 210 -9.55 -23.18 19.62
N THR A 211 -9.57 -22.18 20.50
CA THR A 211 -10.78 -21.78 21.25
C THR A 211 -11.45 -20.51 20.74
N SER A 212 -10.89 -19.84 19.72
CA SER A 212 -11.47 -18.60 19.20
C SER A 212 -12.42 -18.87 18.04
N ALA A 213 -13.65 -18.37 18.16
CA ALA A 213 -14.56 -18.21 17.03
C ALA A 213 -13.82 -17.56 15.84
N ALA A 214 -14.23 -17.94 14.61
CA ALA A 214 -13.60 -17.47 13.38
C ALA A 214 -13.49 -15.94 13.39
N ALA A 215 -12.25 -15.44 13.31
CA ALA A 215 -11.98 -14.01 13.26
C ALA A 215 -12.79 -13.36 12.13
N PRO A 216 -13.29 -12.12 12.30
CA PRO A 216 -13.88 -11.40 11.18
C PRO A 216 -12.86 -11.31 10.03
N PRO A 217 -13.33 -11.38 8.77
CA PRO A 217 -12.43 -11.30 7.61
C PRO A 217 -11.67 -9.97 7.66
N PHE A 218 -10.35 -10.05 7.46
CA PHE A 218 -9.50 -8.87 7.46
C PHE A 218 -9.92 -7.94 6.32
N ARG A 219 -10.09 -6.65 6.63
CA ARG A 219 -10.54 -5.68 5.62
C ARG A 219 -9.43 -5.48 4.59
N PRO A 220 -9.67 -5.73 3.30
CA PRO A 220 -8.62 -5.64 2.28
C PRO A 220 -8.13 -4.19 2.18
N VAL A 221 -6.81 -4.01 2.19
CA VAL A 221 -6.19 -2.72 1.92
C VAL A 221 -6.18 -2.50 0.40
N ILE A 222 -6.95 -1.53 -0.07
CA ILE A 222 -6.90 -1.15 -1.49
C ILE A 222 -5.70 -0.22 -1.68
N PHE A 223 -4.64 -0.75 -2.27
CA PHE A 223 -3.40 -0.02 -2.51
C PHE A 223 -3.37 0.52 -3.93
N HIS A 224 -3.42 1.85 -4.05
CA HIS A 224 -3.51 2.54 -5.34
C HIS A 224 -2.20 3.17 -5.82
N ASP A 225 -1.30 3.55 -4.90
CA ASP A 225 -0.08 4.28 -5.24
C ASP A 225 0.99 4.10 -4.14
N GLY A 226 1.94 3.20 -4.39
CA GLY A 226 3.23 3.25 -3.71
C GLY A 226 4.31 2.78 -4.65
N ARG A 227 5.46 3.44 -4.57
CA ARG A 227 6.57 3.28 -5.50
C ARG A 227 7.37 2.01 -5.24
N LEU A 228 7.29 1.49 -4.01
CA LEU A 228 7.89 0.22 -3.63
C LEU A 228 6.86 -0.90 -3.66
N VAL A 229 7.26 -2.03 -4.23
CA VAL A 229 6.46 -3.26 -4.25
C VAL A 229 6.75 -4.13 -3.03
N CYS A 230 8.01 -4.17 -2.59
CA CYS A 230 8.48 -4.98 -1.47
C CYS A 230 8.71 -4.14 -0.21
N ARG A 231 8.61 -4.79 0.96
CA ARG A 231 8.91 -4.18 2.25
C ARG A 231 10.41 -3.85 2.32
N PRO A 232 10.81 -2.59 2.54
CA PRO A 232 12.21 -2.18 2.53
C PRO A 232 12.92 -2.55 3.84
N THR A 233 13.22 -3.84 4.04
CA THR A 233 14.21 -4.26 5.04
C THR A 233 15.58 -3.67 4.70
N ALA A 234 16.53 -3.62 5.63
CA ALA A 234 17.86 -3.06 5.33
C ALA A 234 18.54 -3.74 4.13
N PHE A 235 18.48 -5.07 4.07
CA PHE A 235 18.97 -5.84 2.93
C PHE A 235 18.24 -5.48 1.63
N MET A 236 16.90 -5.52 1.64
CA MET A 236 16.12 -5.19 0.44
C MET A 236 16.32 -3.74 -0.01
N SER A 237 16.52 -2.81 0.93
CA SER A 237 16.81 -1.41 0.65
C SER A 237 18.15 -1.25 -0.05
N LEU A 238 19.16 -2.00 0.37
CA LEU A 238 20.46 -2.04 -0.31
C LEU A 238 20.30 -2.58 -1.73
N VAL A 239 19.58 -3.69 -1.90
CA VAL A 239 19.27 -4.25 -3.22
C VAL A 239 18.55 -3.24 -4.11
N ILE A 240 17.56 -2.51 -3.58
CA ILE A 240 16.83 -1.46 -4.31
C ILE A 240 17.79 -0.36 -4.77
N LEU A 241 18.67 0.14 -3.91
CA LEU A 241 19.63 1.20 -4.25
C LEU A 241 20.64 0.74 -5.31
N LEU A 242 21.19 -0.46 -5.16
CA LEU A 242 22.14 -1.04 -6.11
C LEU A 242 21.48 -1.34 -7.46
N TRP A 243 20.21 -1.76 -7.45
CA TRP A 243 19.44 -2.02 -8.65
C TRP A 243 18.98 -0.75 -9.35
N LEU A 244 18.83 0.38 -8.66
CA LEU A 244 18.29 1.62 -9.24
C LEU A 244 19.02 2.10 -10.51
N PRO A 245 20.36 2.20 -10.57
CA PRO A 245 21.06 2.62 -11.79
C PRO A 245 20.88 1.63 -12.94
N LEU A 246 20.95 0.32 -12.65
CA LEU A 246 20.71 -0.73 -13.65
C LEU A 246 19.26 -0.71 -14.13
N GLY A 247 18.31 -0.51 -13.22
CA GLY A 247 16.89 -0.35 -13.51
C GLY A 247 16.60 0.87 -14.38
N ALA A 248 17.30 1.99 -14.16
CA ALA A 248 17.21 3.16 -15.01
C ALA A 248 17.72 2.89 -16.44
N LEU A 249 18.84 2.18 -16.58
CA LEU A 249 19.36 1.75 -17.89
C LEU A 249 18.38 0.80 -18.59
N VAL A 250 17.88 -0.21 -17.89
CA VAL A 250 16.88 -1.16 -18.43
C VAL A 250 15.59 -0.43 -18.82
N ALA A 251 15.15 0.55 -18.02
CA ALA A 251 13.99 1.38 -18.35
C ALA A 251 14.22 2.20 -19.61
N PHE A 252 15.40 2.82 -19.78
CA PHE A 252 15.75 3.55 -20.99
C PHE A 252 15.73 2.65 -22.23
N VAL A 253 16.35 1.46 -22.16
CA VAL A 253 16.33 0.48 -23.26
C VAL A 253 14.90 0.06 -23.58
N ARG A 254 14.08 -0.27 -22.57
CA ARG A 254 12.67 -0.66 -22.77
C ARG A 254 11.85 0.45 -23.42
N ILE A 255 12.02 1.71 -22.98
CA ILE A 255 11.33 2.87 -23.57
C ILE A 255 11.80 3.06 -25.02
N ALA A 256 13.10 3.04 -25.28
CA ALA A 256 13.64 3.20 -26.64
C ALA A 256 13.10 2.12 -27.58
N VAL A 257 13.12 0.85 -27.18
CA VAL A 257 12.56 -0.26 -27.97
C VAL A 257 11.05 -0.07 -28.18
N GLY A 258 10.31 0.30 -27.12
CA GLY A 258 8.87 0.56 -27.22
C GLY A 258 8.50 1.73 -28.14
N LEU A 259 9.40 2.71 -28.32
CA LEU A 259 9.21 3.81 -29.26
C LEU A 259 9.57 3.44 -30.71
N MET A 260 10.54 2.55 -30.91
CA MET A 260 10.97 2.10 -32.25
C MET A 260 10.05 1.05 -32.85
N VAL A 261 9.39 0.25 -32.01
CA VAL A 261 8.60 -0.90 -32.42
C VAL A 261 7.10 -0.55 -32.49
N PRO A 262 6.36 -1.00 -33.52
CA PRO A 262 4.91 -0.79 -33.58
C PRO A 262 4.16 -1.34 -32.36
N ILE A 263 3.04 -0.71 -31.98
CA ILE A 263 2.29 -1.07 -30.76
C ILE A 263 1.78 -2.52 -30.76
N TRP A 264 1.48 -3.08 -31.93
CA TRP A 264 0.98 -4.45 -32.10
C TRP A 264 2.05 -5.53 -31.86
N THR A 265 3.33 -5.17 -31.98
CA THR A 265 4.47 -6.08 -31.72
C THR A 265 4.88 -6.12 -30.25
N ILE A 266 4.47 -5.12 -29.45
CA ILE A 266 4.81 -5.00 -28.02
C ILE A 266 4.42 -6.24 -27.18
N PRO A 267 3.23 -6.88 -27.35
CA PRO A 267 2.86 -8.07 -26.58
C PRO A 267 3.82 -9.25 -26.80
N HIS A 268 4.41 -9.35 -28.00
CA HIS A 268 5.31 -10.44 -28.36
C HIS A 268 6.73 -10.25 -27.81
N ILE A 269 7.19 -8.99 -27.70
CA ILE A 269 8.51 -8.66 -27.16
C ILE A 269 8.50 -8.47 -25.63
N ALA A 270 7.35 -8.16 -25.04
CA ALA A 270 7.23 -7.90 -23.60
C ALA A 270 7.83 -9.02 -22.72
N PRO A 271 7.65 -10.33 -23.03
CA PRO A 271 8.26 -11.41 -22.24
C PRO A 271 9.79 -11.36 -22.20
N ILE A 272 10.43 -10.99 -23.31
CA ILE A 272 11.90 -10.85 -23.40
C ILE A 272 12.37 -9.74 -22.46
N PHE A 273 11.59 -8.67 -22.35
CA PHE A 273 11.84 -7.58 -21.42
C PHE A 273 11.27 -7.85 -20.03
N GLY A 274 10.88 -9.08 -19.67
CA GLY A 274 10.40 -9.44 -18.34
C GLY A 274 9.01 -8.90 -17.99
N GLY A 275 8.19 -8.59 -18.99
CA GLY A 275 6.79 -8.21 -18.84
C GLY A 275 5.85 -9.31 -19.33
N ALA A 276 4.70 -9.47 -18.68
CA ALA A 276 3.64 -10.35 -19.13
C ALA A 276 2.33 -9.57 -19.21
N VAL A 277 1.58 -9.76 -20.30
CA VAL A 277 0.27 -9.15 -20.48
C VAL A 277 -0.77 -10.25 -20.43
N ILE A 278 -1.57 -10.26 -19.36
CA ILE A 278 -2.65 -11.23 -19.16
C ILE A 278 -3.97 -10.51 -19.40
N MET A 279 -4.72 -11.01 -20.38
CA MET A 279 -6.01 -10.45 -20.74
C MET A 279 -7.12 -11.40 -20.29
N HIS A 280 -8.06 -10.87 -19.51
CA HIS A 280 -9.24 -11.60 -19.07
C HIS A 280 -10.43 -11.17 -19.94
N GLY A 281 -11.02 -12.13 -20.66
CA GLY A 281 -12.20 -11.90 -21.50
C GLY A 281 -11.88 -11.79 -22.98
N ARG A 282 -12.68 -11.00 -23.71
CA ARG A 282 -12.45 -10.69 -25.14
C ARG A 282 -12.41 -9.18 -25.30
N ALA A 283 -11.45 -8.69 -26.09
CA ALA A 283 -11.35 -7.28 -26.41
C ALA A 283 -12.64 -6.79 -27.10
N PRO A 284 -13.20 -5.64 -26.68
CA PRO A 284 -14.38 -5.09 -27.33
C PRO A 284 -14.07 -4.73 -28.79
N PRO A 285 -14.97 -5.05 -29.73
CA PRO A 285 -14.77 -4.69 -31.13
C PRO A 285 -14.66 -3.16 -31.28
N PRO A 286 -13.99 -2.68 -32.34
CA PRO A 286 -14.00 -1.26 -32.64
C PRO A 286 -15.42 -0.78 -32.91
N VAL A 287 -15.79 0.34 -32.26
CA VAL A 287 -17.07 1.01 -32.54
C VAL A 287 -16.99 1.51 -33.98
N ARG A 288 -17.73 0.87 -34.88
CA ARG A 288 -18.01 1.45 -36.19
C ARG A 288 -18.91 2.65 -35.95
N ARG A 289 -18.67 3.74 -36.68
CA ARG A 289 -19.63 4.86 -36.77
C ARG A 289 -20.93 4.32 -37.37
N ALA A 290 -21.77 3.72 -36.55
CA ALA A 290 -23.20 3.67 -36.83
C ALA A 290 -23.72 5.01 -36.33
N ALA A 291 -24.36 5.77 -37.21
CA ALA A 291 -25.13 6.93 -36.79
C ALA A 291 -26.11 6.44 -35.71
N ALA A 292 -25.87 6.82 -34.45
CA ALA A 292 -26.86 6.64 -33.42
C ALA A 292 -28.07 7.48 -33.85
N GLU A 293 -29.24 6.85 -33.94
CA GLU A 293 -30.50 7.50 -34.36
C GLU A 293 -30.88 8.69 -33.46
N ASP A 294 -30.25 8.82 -32.27
CA ASP A 294 -30.54 9.84 -31.26
C ASP A 294 -29.49 10.98 -31.12
N GLY A 295 -28.55 11.14 -32.06
CA GLY A 295 -27.60 12.28 -32.03
C GLY A 295 -26.60 12.29 -30.85
N SER A 296 -26.53 11.20 -30.07
CA SER A 296 -25.57 11.06 -28.98
C SER A 296 -24.19 10.59 -29.50
N PRO A 297 -23.07 11.11 -28.96
CA PRO A 297 -21.73 10.74 -29.43
C PRO A 297 -21.44 9.27 -29.14
N SER A 298 -21.30 8.46 -30.20
CA SER A 298 -20.98 7.03 -30.11
C SER A 298 -19.48 6.82 -29.86
N GLY A 299 -19.09 6.41 -28.66
CA GLY A 299 -17.70 6.07 -28.34
C GLY A 299 -17.59 5.15 -27.12
N VAL A 300 -16.44 4.48 -26.97
CA VAL A 300 -16.14 3.66 -25.78
C VAL A 300 -15.13 4.41 -24.91
N LEU A 301 -15.51 4.65 -23.66
CA LEU A 301 -14.62 5.18 -22.64
C LEU A 301 -14.04 4.03 -21.82
N PHE A 302 -12.72 3.99 -21.72
CA PHE A 302 -12.02 3.08 -20.82
C PHE A 302 -11.59 3.84 -19.58
N VAL A 303 -11.80 3.26 -18.40
CA VAL A 303 -11.40 3.84 -17.12
C VAL A 303 -10.14 3.13 -16.64
N CYS A 304 -9.05 3.88 -16.54
CA CYS A 304 -7.77 3.41 -16.02
C CYS A 304 -7.65 3.72 -14.53
N THR A 305 -6.92 2.89 -13.80
CA THR A 305 -6.78 3.00 -12.35
C THR A 305 -5.60 3.87 -11.94
N HIS A 306 -4.47 3.75 -12.65
CA HIS A 306 -3.26 4.46 -12.30
C HIS A 306 -3.22 5.85 -12.93
N ARG A 307 -2.57 6.80 -12.25
CA ARG A 307 -2.35 8.16 -12.75
C ARG A 307 -1.29 8.24 -13.87
N THR A 308 -0.72 7.10 -14.28
CA THR A 308 0.35 7.04 -15.28
C THR A 308 -0.20 6.79 -16.69
N LEU A 309 0.58 7.10 -17.72
CA LEU A 309 0.25 6.72 -19.10
C LEU A 309 0.40 5.22 -19.36
N MET A 310 0.92 4.44 -18.40
CA MET A 310 1.14 3.01 -18.59
C MET A 310 -0.17 2.27 -18.84
N ASP A 311 -1.21 2.54 -18.06
CA ASP A 311 -2.52 1.90 -18.21
C ASP A 311 -3.11 2.11 -19.62
N PRO A 312 -3.24 3.35 -20.13
CA PRO A 312 -3.66 3.61 -21.51
C PRO A 312 -2.76 2.98 -22.59
N VAL A 313 -1.44 2.97 -22.39
CA VAL A 313 -0.48 2.40 -23.36
C VAL A 313 -0.61 0.88 -23.43
N VAL A 314 -0.71 0.21 -22.27
CA VAL A 314 -0.97 -1.24 -22.20
C VAL A 314 -2.33 -1.56 -22.80
N LEU A 315 -3.36 -0.75 -22.53
CA LEU A 315 -4.68 -0.93 -23.13
C LEU A 315 -4.64 -0.82 -24.66
N ALA A 316 -3.98 0.20 -25.21
CA ALA A 316 -3.82 0.35 -26.66
C ALA A 316 -3.04 -0.81 -27.29
N THR A 317 -2.05 -1.34 -26.55
CA THR A 317 -1.25 -2.51 -26.92
C THR A 317 -2.10 -3.78 -26.98
N VAL A 318 -2.93 -4.03 -25.96
CA VAL A 318 -3.83 -5.20 -25.91
C VAL A 318 -4.94 -5.12 -26.96
N LEU A 319 -5.49 -3.93 -27.19
CA LEU A 319 -6.54 -3.73 -28.19
C LEU A 319 -6.00 -3.73 -29.63
N GLY A 320 -4.68 -3.64 -29.82
CA GLY A 320 -4.06 -3.55 -31.15
C GLY A 320 -4.43 -2.27 -31.92
N ARG A 321 -4.91 -1.22 -31.23
CA ARG A 321 -5.35 0.05 -31.83
C ARG A 321 -5.02 1.22 -30.93
N ARG A 322 -4.80 2.40 -31.52
CA ARG A 322 -4.54 3.63 -30.78
C ARG A 322 -5.81 4.06 -30.03
N VAL A 323 -5.67 4.35 -28.74
CA VAL A 323 -6.71 4.91 -27.87
C VAL A 323 -6.21 6.25 -27.36
N ALA A 324 -7.04 7.29 -27.40
CA ALA A 324 -6.68 8.58 -26.83
C ALA A 324 -6.72 8.52 -25.31
N ALA A 325 -5.63 8.91 -24.66
CA ALA A 325 -5.53 8.97 -23.20
C ALA A 325 -5.94 10.37 -22.72
N VAL A 326 -7.03 10.43 -21.96
CA VAL A 326 -7.49 11.68 -21.34
C VAL A 326 -6.92 11.76 -19.92
N THR A 327 -6.11 12.78 -19.61
CA THR A 327 -5.38 12.84 -18.33
C THR A 327 -5.38 14.25 -17.72
N TYR A 328 -5.42 14.33 -16.39
CA TYR A 328 -5.43 15.62 -15.65
C TYR A 328 -4.03 16.20 -15.39
N SER A 329 -2.96 15.41 -15.52
CA SER A 329 -1.62 15.83 -15.12
C SER A 329 -0.54 14.85 -15.58
N ILE A 330 -0.17 14.88 -16.86
CA ILE A 330 1.03 14.21 -17.36
C ILE A 330 2.15 15.22 -17.56
N SER A 331 3.39 14.80 -17.35
CA SER A 331 4.56 15.65 -17.61
C SER A 331 4.69 15.91 -19.12
N ARG A 332 5.27 17.05 -19.51
CA ARG A 332 5.54 17.34 -20.94
C ARG A 332 6.44 16.27 -21.57
N LEU A 333 7.39 15.74 -20.80
CA LEU A 333 8.25 14.64 -21.24
C LEU A 333 7.42 13.37 -21.52
N SER A 334 6.50 13.01 -20.64
CA SER A 334 5.60 11.86 -20.82
C SER A 334 4.66 12.05 -22.02
N GLU A 335 4.26 13.28 -22.30
CA GLU A 335 3.45 13.65 -23.46
C GLU A 335 4.23 13.51 -24.77
N VAL A 336 5.50 13.97 -24.82
CA VAL A 336 6.40 13.81 -25.97
C VAL A 336 6.76 12.34 -26.22
N LEU A 337 6.98 11.57 -25.17
CA LEU A 337 7.33 10.14 -25.26
C LEU A 337 6.10 9.23 -25.43
N SER A 338 4.87 9.78 -25.49
CA SER A 338 3.66 8.97 -25.54
C SER A 338 3.46 8.35 -26.94
N PRO A 339 3.31 7.03 -27.08
CA PRO A 339 3.01 6.40 -28.37
C PRO A 339 1.55 6.58 -28.80
N ILE A 340 0.71 7.09 -27.90
CA ILE A 340 -0.73 7.32 -28.09
C ILE A 340 -1.06 8.81 -27.94
N PRO A 341 -2.13 9.30 -28.61
CA PRO A 341 -2.55 10.69 -28.46
C PRO A 341 -3.00 10.94 -27.01
N THR A 342 -2.59 12.08 -26.46
CA THR A 342 -2.98 12.48 -25.10
C THR A 342 -3.80 13.76 -25.14
N VAL A 343 -4.82 13.85 -24.29
CA VAL A 343 -5.69 15.02 -24.17
C VAL A 343 -5.65 15.47 -22.72
N ARG A 344 -5.22 16.72 -22.50
CA ARG A 344 -5.09 17.28 -21.16
C ARG A 344 -6.42 17.88 -20.70
N LEU A 345 -6.84 17.50 -19.49
CA LEU A 345 -8.00 18.08 -18.81
C LEU A 345 -7.59 19.24 -17.90
N THR A 346 -8.50 20.20 -17.72
CA THR A 346 -8.27 21.47 -17.01
C THR A 346 -8.84 21.49 -15.59
N ARG A 347 -9.45 20.38 -15.12
CA ARG A 347 -10.16 20.27 -13.82
C ARG A 347 -11.36 21.22 -13.70
N ASP A 348 -11.88 21.63 -14.84
CA ASP A 348 -13.14 22.37 -14.96
C ASP A 348 -14.15 21.41 -15.55
N ARG A 349 -15.20 21.10 -14.78
CA ARG A 349 -16.17 20.06 -15.12
C ARG A 349 -16.85 20.31 -16.46
N GLU A 350 -17.15 21.56 -16.81
CA GLU A 350 -17.85 21.89 -18.05
C GLU A 350 -16.92 21.78 -19.25
N VAL A 351 -15.73 22.37 -19.13
CA VAL A 351 -14.69 22.31 -20.17
C VAL A 351 -14.24 20.87 -20.42
N ASP A 352 -14.03 20.10 -19.36
CA ASP A 352 -13.58 18.71 -19.45
C ASP A 352 -14.67 17.83 -20.06
N ALA A 353 -15.95 18.03 -19.70
CA ALA A 353 -17.06 17.32 -20.31
C ALA A 353 -17.18 17.62 -21.82
N ALA A 354 -17.01 18.89 -22.22
CA ALA A 354 -17.02 19.26 -23.64
C ALA A 354 -15.87 18.60 -24.41
N ARG A 355 -14.65 18.59 -23.84
CA ARG A 355 -13.48 17.92 -24.44
C ARG A 355 -13.69 16.41 -24.56
N MET A 356 -14.19 15.74 -23.52
CA MET A 356 -14.46 14.30 -23.57
C MET A 356 -15.50 13.95 -24.63
N ARG A 357 -16.59 14.74 -24.75
CA ARG A 357 -17.61 14.53 -25.79
C ARG A 357 -17.03 14.69 -27.20
N ALA A 358 -16.18 15.69 -27.40
CA ALA A 358 -15.51 15.90 -28.69
C ALA A 358 -14.61 14.71 -29.06
N GLU A 359 -13.84 14.17 -28.12
CA GLU A 359 -13.00 12.99 -28.38
C GLU A 359 -13.82 11.72 -28.63
N LEU A 360 -14.92 11.52 -27.90
CA LEU A 360 -15.83 10.41 -28.15
C LEU A 360 -16.45 10.48 -29.56
N ALA A 361 -16.80 11.68 -30.03
CA ALA A 361 -17.31 11.90 -31.39
C ALA A 361 -16.25 11.67 -32.50
N ARG A 362 -14.97 11.93 -32.20
CA ARG A 362 -13.87 11.69 -33.16
C ARG A 362 -13.66 10.20 -33.46
N GLY A 363 -13.96 9.31 -32.51
CA GLY A 363 -13.84 7.85 -32.65
C GLY A 363 -12.39 7.37 -32.80
N THR A 364 -12.09 6.12 -32.43
CA THR A 364 -10.75 5.54 -32.63
C THR A 364 -10.48 5.30 -34.11
N TRP A 365 -9.48 5.98 -34.69
CA TRP A 365 -9.01 5.73 -36.05
C TRP A 365 -8.12 4.47 -36.12
N PRO A 366 -8.50 3.43 -36.89
CA PRO A 366 -7.58 2.34 -37.20
C PRO A 366 -6.67 2.75 -38.36
N CYS A 367 -5.45 3.19 -38.08
CA CYS A 367 -4.39 3.13 -39.11
C CYS A 367 -3.95 1.67 -39.23
N ALA A 368 -4.55 0.92 -40.14
CA ALA A 368 -4.08 -0.41 -40.50
C ALA A 368 -2.81 -0.32 -41.37
N PRO A 369 -1.74 -1.10 -41.10
CA PRO A 369 -0.84 -1.51 -42.16
C PRO A 369 -1.50 -2.70 -42.89
N ARG A 370 -1.81 -2.49 -44.18
CA ARG A 370 -2.03 -3.49 -45.24
C ARG A 370 -2.26 -4.95 -44.78
N ALA A 371 -3.50 -5.43 -44.86
CA ALA A 371 -3.80 -6.86 -44.81
C ALA A 371 -3.24 -7.58 -46.07
N PRO A 372 -2.65 -8.78 -45.95
CA PRO A 372 -2.59 -9.71 -47.08
C PRO A 372 -3.98 -10.35 -47.30
N PRO A 373 -4.26 -10.86 -48.51
CA PRO A 373 -5.62 -11.12 -48.96
C PRO A 373 -6.29 -12.32 -48.26
N ALA A 374 -7.62 -12.25 -48.26
CA ALA A 374 -8.54 -13.20 -47.70
C ALA A 374 -8.34 -14.64 -48.21
N GLY A 375 -8.46 -15.59 -47.28
CA GLY A 375 -8.71 -17.00 -47.53
C GLY A 375 -9.50 -17.59 -46.35
N SER A 376 -10.83 -17.60 -46.46
CA SER A 376 -11.77 -18.30 -45.58
C SER A 376 -11.84 -19.80 -45.91
N PRO A 377 -12.61 -20.64 -45.19
CA PRO A 377 -12.81 -20.76 -43.74
C PRO A 377 -12.67 -22.23 -43.27
N SER A 378 -12.48 -22.47 -41.96
CA SER A 378 -13.07 -23.67 -41.34
C SER A 378 -13.37 -23.47 -39.86
N CYS A 379 -14.64 -23.69 -39.54
CA CYS A 379 -15.17 -23.91 -38.21
C CYS A 379 -14.43 -25.05 -37.50
N SER A 380 -14.16 -24.89 -36.20
CA SER A 380 -14.65 -25.86 -35.22
C SER A 380 -14.67 -25.24 -33.83
N ALA A 381 -15.87 -25.28 -33.25
CA ALA A 381 -16.10 -25.03 -31.85
C ALA A 381 -15.54 -26.20 -31.05
N SER A 382 -14.83 -25.93 -29.94
CA SER A 382 -14.96 -26.79 -28.77
C SER A 382 -14.81 -25.96 -27.50
N ARG A 383 -15.85 -26.06 -26.67
CA ARG A 383 -15.87 -25.63 -25.27
C ARG A 383 -14.94 -26.55 -24.48
N ARG A 384 -14.17 -26.01 -23.54
CA ARG A 384 -13.94 -26.68 -22.25
C ARG A 384 -13.56 -25.67 -21.17
N CYS A 385 -14.41 -25.62 -20.15
CA CYS A 385 -14.12 -25.12 -18.83
C CYS A 385 -13.10 -26.05 -18.13
N SER A 386 -12.14 -25.44 -17.45
CA SER A 386 -11.50 -25.95 -16.23
C SER A 386 -10.79 -24.73 -15.63
N ARG A 387 -11.28 -24.09 -14.55
CA ARG A 387 -11.10 -24.50 -13.15
C ARG A 387 -9.73 -25.11 -12.88
N SER A 388 -8.81 -24.26 -12.43
CA SER A 388 -7.84 -24.51 -11.37
C SER A 388 -7.39 -23.16 -10.84
#